data_AF-A0A016WLL9-F1
#
_entry.id   AF-A0A016WLL9-F1
#
_cell.length_a   1.000
_cell.length_b   1.000
_cell.length_c   1.000
_cell.angle_alpha   90.00
_cell.angle_beta   90.00
_cell.angle_gamma   90.00
#
_symmetry.space_group_name_H-M   'P 1'
#
loop_
_entity.id
_entity.type
_entity.pdbx_description
1 polymer ?
#
loop_
_entity_poly.entity_id
_entity_poly.type
_entity_poly.pdbx_seq_one_letter_code
_entity_poly.pdbx_strand_id
1 'polypeptide(L)'
;MHYFWILVFLLAPSATSDEITPCVSDVVIVVDGTTGMGTTDKVNEEIRLIESLVSRWSVSKEGVRVAILADSIANDYDCPDYFENREELLDHLQQLRRKSIAFGLYPGTFKELARFLDFFYVSGHNPSRVDVPKVILIFTTYNNKNDVNQAKERMLDFFKKDFHVSIIGIDVKESVYSGIEHHKFFALRSSDMKNINKDFLAKVEKQAIAPWCHKYASTPPTTPRPTTRKTSLVTEAKTLISTTTTPYMKQTTATPPVDVMPKDFLNCSCTEQNLWLDIVFIIDVSASMGHEGLVEIFANMITLVSDFTFDRNENRHVRIGIVAVANKVLFSEYNIVKYSEFEEALDKIEPTNDKRINLLSAFIESQRIIGHIDRKNVPDVIVVYSSSFEEGGVNDPTAVASQLKISGTQIITVAFVGTGQSKVVLNLGKIASPRMNFTTFQQRDLVGKILDGFCQANCFCRPHWHHLIVNDRRYGECFFLTEIDANWRASRHACRRLRGTNAHLVYVNNEDKQQIIEEYGKGKYASFQWLPPVTYHIGLSYNQSLKTYLWEGGAINAFYSNWDDSYPDLSKGECVRSEAGKDGTLRWRNEECASVKASTKAMCQAVTCDTDHYCD
;
A
#
# COMPACT_ATOMS: atom_id res chain seq x y z
N MET A 1 68.77 -9.77 -15.21
CA MET A 1 68.37 -10.65 -14.07
C MET A 1 67.33 -9.91 -13.23
N HIS A 2 66.59 -10.65 -12.40
CA HIS A 2 65.42 -10.26 -11.59
C HIS A 2 65.05 -8.78 -11.42
N TYR A 3 63.78 -8.46 -11.74
CA TYR A 3 63.06 -7.38 -11.07
C TYR A 3 62.80 -7.78 -9.61
N PHE A 4 62.95 -6.84 -8.68
CA PHE A 4 62.52 -6.99 -7.30
C PHE A 4 61.41 -5.96 -7.02
N TRP A 5 60.19 -6.42 -6.74
CA TRP A 5 59.12 -5.56 -6.27
C TRP A 5 59.24 -5.38 -4.75
N ILE A 6 59.34 -4.14 -4.29
CA ILE A 6 59.28 -3.81 -2.86
C ILE A 6 57.82 -3.58 -2.49
N LEU A 7 57.24 -4.47 -1.68
CA LEU A 7 55.96 -4.21 -1.03
C LEU A 7 56.14 -3.16 0.06
N VAL A 8 55.50 -2.01 -0.09
CA VAL A 8 55.33 -1.06 1.02
C VAL A 8 54.15 -1.53 1.86
N PHE A 9 54.43 -2.06 3.05
CA PHE A 9 53.41 -2.31 4.06
C PHE A 9 52.94 -0.97 4.64
N LEU A 10 51.79 -0.47 4.15
CA LEU A 10 51.03 0.54 4.86
C LEU A 10 50.45 -0.10 6.13
N LEU A 11 50.99 0.28 7.28
CA LEU A 11 50.42 -0.05 8.59
C LEU A 11 49.07 0.65 8.71
N ALA A 12 47.99 -0.13 8.69
CA ALA A 12 46.67 0.36 9.06
C ALA A 12 46.70 0.83 10.53
N PRO A 13 46.02 1.93 10.90
CA PRO A 13 45.89 2.34 12.29
C PRO A 13 45.30 1.21 13.14
N SER A 14 45.87 0.96 14.31
CA SER A 14 45.32 0.00 15.28
C SER A 14 43.95 0.49 15.76
N ALA A 15 42.88 -0.15 15.30
CA ALA A 15 41.52 0.17 15.73
C ALA A 15 41.42 -0.02 17.25
N THR A 16 41.06 1.05 17.97
CA THR A 16 40.78 1.00 19.40
C THR A 16 39.49 0.22 19.62
N SER A 17 39.61 -0.96 20.23
CA SER A 17 38.50 -1.87 20.47
C SER A 17 37.54 -1.32 21.54
N ASP A 18 36.36 -0.86 21.12
CA ASP A 18 35.10 -0.92 21.90
C ASP A 18 33.85 -0.46 21.11
N GLU A 19 33.98 0.05 19.88
CA GLU A 19 32.82 0.41 19.06
C GLU A 19 32.15 -0.83 18.45
N ILE A 20 31.05 -1.27 19.09
CA ILE A 20 30.24 -2.41 18.65
C ILE A 20 29.37 -1.99 17.47
N THR A 21 29.90 -2.07 16.24
CA THR A 21 29.03 -2.12 15.05
C THR A 21 28.16 -3.39 15.18
N PRO A 22 26.83 -3.30 15.13
CA PRO A 22 25.99 -4.49 15.15
C PRO A 22 26.26 -5.36 13.92
N CYS A 23 26.14 -6.67 14.10
CA CYS A 23 26.29 -7.64 13.01
C CYS A 23 25.23 -7.44 11.92
N VAL A 24 25.42 -8.11 10.78
CA VAL A 24 24.39 -8.31 9.76
C VAL A 24 23.11 -8.80 10.44
N SER A 25 22.09 -7.94 10.48
CA SER A 25 20.86 -8.11 11.26
C SER A 25 19.76 -7.18 10.74
N ASP A 26 18.51 -7.51 11.04
CA ASP A 26 17.35 -6.68 10.72
C ASP A 26 16.76 -6.15 12.03
N VAL A 27 16.73 -4.82 12.18
CA VAL A 27 16.32 -4.13 13.41
C VAL A 27 15.10 -3.26 13.14
N VAL A 28 14.00 -3.50 13.84
CA VAL A 28 12.84 -2.60 13.88
C VAL A 28 12.96 -1.71 15.10
N ILE A 29 12.82 -0.39 14.93
CA ILE A 29 12.82 0.58 16.03
C ILE A 29 11.48 1.31 16.05
N VAL A 30 10.75 1.18 17.17
CA VAL A 30 9.55 1.99 17.43
C VAL A 30 9.96 3.36 17.94
N VAL A 31 9.29 4.42 17.46
CA VAL A 31 9.34 5.78 17.99
C VAL A 31 7.99 6.10 18.65
N ASP A 32 7.98 6.55 19.90
CA ASP A 32 6.76 6.90 20.64
C ASP A 32 6.29 8.32 20.30
N GLY A 33 5.28 8.43 19.44
CA GLY A 33 4.56 9.68 19.15
C GLY A 33 3.32 9.91 20.01
N THR A 34 3.11 9.13 21.06
CA THR A 34 1.84 9.11 21.79
C THR A 34 1.71 10.27 22.78
N THR A 35 0.49 10.55 23.22
CA THR A 35 0.23 11.50 24.32
C THR A 35 0.90 11.12 25.64
N GLY A 36 1.36 9.88 25.82
CA GLY A 36 2.14 9.46 26.99
C GLY A 36 3.51 10.15 27.09
N MET A 37 4.10 10.56 25.96
CA MET A 37 5.31 11.39 25.93
C MET A 37 5.05 12.81 26.44
N GLY A 38 3.83 13.33 26.32
CA GLY A 38 3.39 14.61 26.89
C GLY A 38 3.87 15.88 26.18
N THR A 39 5.08 15.89 25.58
CA THR A 39 5.54 16.98 24.70
C THR A 39 6.28 16.48 23.47
N THR A 40 6.13 17.17 22.35
CA THR A 40 6.84 16.88 21.10
C THR A 40 8.35 17.02 21.25
N ASP A 41 8.84 17.84 22.19
CA ASP A 41 10.26 17.92 22.55
C ASP A 41 10.83 16.60 23.08
N LYS A 42 10.07 15.82 23.85
CA LYS A 42 10.53 14.49 24.29
C LYS A 42 10.66 13.52 23.12
N VAL A 43 9.76 13.59 22.13
CA VAL A 43 9.88 12.82 20.87
C VAL A 43 11.07 13.32 20.05
N ASN A 44 11.35 14.63 20.04
CA ASN A 44 12.56 15.19 19.43
C ASN A 44 13.85 14.69 20.12
N GLU A 45 13.82 14.41 21.42
CA GLU A 45 14.95 13.90 22.21
C GLU A 45 15.14 12.39 22.04
N GLU A 46 14.05 11.63 22.01
CA GLU A 46 14.03 10.21 21.64
C GLU A 46 14.57 9.98 20.21
N ILE A 47 14.08 10.75 19.23
CA ILE A 47 14.57 10.66 17.84
C ILE A 47 16.08 10.94 17.78
N ARG A 48 16.60 11.92 18.53
CA ARG A 48 18.07 12.16 18.62
C ARG A 48 18.83 11.02 19.29
N LEU A 49 18.22 10.34 20.25
CA LEU A 49 18.79 9.16 20.89
C LEU A 49 18.87 7.99 19.88
N ILE A 50 17.88 7.86 18.99
CA ILE A 50 17.85 6.89 17.88
C ILE A 50 18.84 7.30 16.77
N GLU A 51 18.93 8.57 16.37
CA GLU A 51 19.97 9.10 15.46
C GLU A 51 21.39 8.77 16.01
N SER A 52 21.60 8.96 17.32
CA SER A 52 22.86 8.63 18.02
C SER A 52 23.13 7.12 18.13
N LEU A 53 22.07 6.31 18.10
CA LEU A 53 22.15 4.86 18.04
C LEU A 53 22.59 4.41 16.64
N VAL A 54 21.81 4.72 15.61
CA VAL A 54 21.98 4.20 14.24
C VAL A 54 23.14 4.84 13.46
N SER A 55 23.60 6.03 13.83
CA SER A 55 24.75 6.68 13.18
C SER A 55 26.04 5.85 13.24
N ARG A 56 26.20 5.03 14.29
CA ARG A 56 27.33 4.11 14.52
C ARG A 56 27.16 2.75 13.82
N TRP A 57 26.08 2.55 13.07
CA TRP A 57 25.77 1.29 12.39
C TRP A 57 26.09 1.38 10.89
N SER A 58 26.57 0.27 10.31
CA SER A 58 26.76 0.12 8.86
C SER A 58 25.45 -0.22 8.17
N VAL A 59 24.51 0.73 8.17
CA VAL A 59 23.18 0.58 7.56
C VAL A 59 23.33 0.36 6.05
N SER A 60 23.04 -0.85 5.60
CA SER A 60 23.27 -1.32 4.23
C SER A 60 22.58 -2.66 3.97
N LYS A 61 22.27 -2.96 2.70
CA LYS A 61 21.67 -4.24 2.25
C LYS A 61 22.36 -5.50 2.79
N GLU A 62 23.69 -5.52 2.73
CA GLU A 62 24.53 -6.64 3.19
C GLU A 62 24.91 -6.52 4.69
N GLY A 63 24.68 -5.35 5.30
CA GLY A 63 24.99 -5.07 6.70
C GLY A 63 23.74 -5.10 7.57
N VAL A 64 23.58 -4.06 8.39
CA VAL A 64 22.40 -3.87 9.23
C VAL A 64 21.31 -3.23 8.38
N ARG A 65 20.09 -3.76 8.43
CA ARG A 65 18.92 -3.06 7.87
C ARG A 65 18.04 -2.57 9.00
N VAL A 66 17.57 -1.34 8.90
CA VAL A 66 16.75 -0.71 9.95
C VAL A 66 15.36 -0.44 9.40
N ALA A 67 14.31 -0.79 10.12
CA ALA A 67 12.97 -0.27 9.87
C ALA A 67 12.58 0.63 11.05
N ILE A 68 11.81 1.69 10.76
CA ILE A 68 11.22 2.55 11.80
C ILE A 68 9.72 2.30 11.81
N LEU A 69 9.11 2.27 13.01
CA LEU A 69 7.67 2.30 13.20
C LEU A 69 7.34 3.51 14.07
N ALA A 70 6.70 4.53 13.51
CA ALA A 70 6.23 5.67 14.29
C ALA A 70 4.87 5.37 14.92
N ASP A 71 4.79 5.20 16.24
CA ASP A 71 3.52 4.99 16.94
C ASP A 71 2.80 6.33 17.14
N SER A 72 1.62 6.49 16.54
CA SER A 72 0.70 7.60 16.78
C SER A 72 1.23 9.01 16.44
N ILE A 73 2.39 9.14 15.77
CA ILE A 73 2.84 10.43 15.21
C ILE A 73 1.82 10.89 14.17
N ALA A 74 1.27 12.10 14.34
CA ALA A 74 0.23 12.66 13.47
C ALA A 74 -1.08 11.83 13.38
N ASN A 75 -1.40 11.03 14.42
CA ASN A 75 -2.55 10.11 14.46
C ASN A 75 -2.46 8.97 13.43
N ASP A 76 -1.24 8.55 13.09
CA ASP A 76 -0.95 7.54 12.07
C ASP A 76 0.16 6.58 12.54
N TYR A 77 0.35 5.48 11.81
CA TYR A 77 1.40 4.50 12.02
C TYR A 77 2.33 4.45 10.79
N ASP A 78 3.38 5.30 10.79
CA ASP A 78 4.37 5.35 9.70
C ASP A 78 5.23 4.07 9.76
N CYS A 79 4.97 3.12 8.86
CA CYS A 79 5.58 1.78 8.81
C CYS A 79 6.33 1.51 7.50
N PRO A 80 7.41 2.26 7.15
CA PRO A 80 8.18 2.04 5.94
C PRO A 80 8.92 0.70 5.88
N ASP A 81 9.42 0.38 4.70
CA ASP A 81 10.34 -0.70 4.41
C ASP A 81 11.67 -0.59 5.18
N TYR A 82 12.44 -1.68 5.17
CA TYR A 82 13.79 -1.70 5.73
C TYR A 82 14.74 -0.80 4.93
N PHE A 83 15.24 0.25 5.58
CA PHE A 83 16.29 1.13 5.05
C PHE A 83 17.58 0.34 4.79
N GLU A 84 18.01 0.33 3.54
CA GLU A 84 19.30 -0.19 3.07
C GLU A 84 20.33 0.94 2.82
N ASN A 85 20.01 2.17 3.26
CA ASN A 85 20.87 3.36 3.22
C ASN A 85 20.74 4.15 4.55
N ARG A 86 21.88 4.60 5.11
CA ARG A 86 21.91 5.38 6.36
C ARG A 86 21.36 6.81 6.19
N GLU A 87 21.52 7.42 5.02
CA GLU A 87 21.11 8.81 4.80
C GLU A 87 19.59 8.93 4.68
N GLU A 88 18.95 8.00 3.98
CA GLU A 88 17.48 7.87 3.91
C GLU A 88 16.84 7.58 5.28
N LEU A 89 17.51 6.77 6.12
CA LEU A 89 17.11 6.50 7.50
C LEU A 89 17.17 7.77 8.37
N LEU A 90 18.26 8.55 8.26
CA LEU A 90 18.43 9.78 9.02
C LEU A 90 17.48 10.88 8.53
N ASP A 91 17.22 11.00 7.23
CA ASP A 91 16.19 11.91 6.74
C ASP A 91 14.79 11.47 7.19
N HIS A 92 14.47 10.17 7.24
CA HIS A 92 13.21 9.71 7.81
C HIS A 92 13.03 10.15 9.27
N LEU A 93 14.06 9.98 10.10
CA LEU A 93 14.03 10.41 11.49
C LEU A 93 13.80 11.94 11.59
N GLN A 94 14.41 12.73 10.70
CA GLN A 94 14.10 14.16 10.59
C GLN A 94 12.66 14.43 10.09
N GLN A 95 12.13 13.67 9.14
CA GLN A 95 10.74 13.79 8.68
C GLN A 95 9.76 13.50 9.82
N LEU A 96 9.94 12.42 10.58
CA LEU A 96 9.13 12.09 11.75
C LEU A 96 9.21 13.19 12.82
N ARG A 97 10.40 13.75 13.06
CA ARG A 97 10.61 14.88 13.95
C ARG A 97 9.88 16.14 13.49
N ARG A 98 9.82 16.40 12.18
CA ARG A 98 9.02 17.49 11.60
C ARG A 98 7.52 17.19 11.73
N LYS A 99 7.07 15.95 11.48
CA LYS A 99 5.67 15.51 11.64
C LYS A 99 5.18 15.66 13.09
N SER A 100 5.94 15.21 14.10
CA SER A 100 5.52 15.29 15.50
C SER A 100 5.37 16.74 15.98
N ILE A 101 6.32 17.62 15.65
CA ILE A 101 6.20 19.07 15.91
C ILE A 101 4.99 19.68 15.19
N ALA A 102 4.73 19.26 13.94
CA ALA A 102 3.66 19.82 13.13
C ALA A 102 2.26 19.39 13.60
N PHE A 103 2.04 18.12 13.92
CA PHE A 103 0.70 17.58 14.18
C PHE A 103 0.42 17.32 15.67
N GLY A 104 1.45 17.28 16.52
CA GLY A 104 1.33 16.97 17.94
C GLY A 104 1.32 15.46 18.21
N LEU A 105 0.86 15.10 19.40
CA LEU A 105 0.87 13.75 19.96
C LEU A 105 -0.55 13.22 20.12
N TYR A 106 -0.76 11.93 19.85
CA TYR A 106 -2.10 11.31 19.81
C TYR A 106 -2.20 10.08 20.74
N PRO A 107 -3.41 9.71 21.21
CA PRO A 107 -3.55 8.55 22.08
C PRO A 107 -3.42 7.23 21.28
N GLY A 108 -2.47 6.38 21.66
CA GLY A 108 -2.31 5.03 21.13
C GLY A 108 -2.60 3.94 22.17
N THR A 109 -2.28 2.67 21.84
CA THR A 109 -2.26 1.54 22.79
C THR A 109 -1.15 0.55 22.44
N PHE A 110 -0.54 -0.11 23.43
CA PHE A 110 0.50 -1.12 23.22
C PHE A 110 -0.03 -2.35 22.47
N LYS A 111 -1.31 -2.69 22.69
CA LYS A 111 -2.00 -3.73 21.93
C LYS A 111 -2.00 -3.45 20.43
N GLU A 112 -2.30 -2.21 20.05
CA GLU A 112 -2.32 -1.76 18.66
C GLU A 112 -0.91 -1.67 18.08
N LEU A 113 0.05 -1.12 18.81
CA LEU A 113 1.47 -1.15 18.42
C LEU A 113 1.97 -2.57 18.11
N ALA A 114 1.67 -3.55 18.97
CA ALA A 114 2.01 -4.95 18.72
C ALA A 114 1.28 -5.54 17.50
N ARG A 115 0.05 -5.08 17.22
CA ARG A 115 -0.73 -5.44 16.02
C ARG A 115 -0.05 -4.95 14.74
N PHE A 116 0.44 -3.71 14.73
CA PHE A 116 1.17 -3.11 13.60
C PHE A 116 2.55 -3.73 13.38
N LEU A 117 3.35 -3.93 14.44
CA LEU A 117 4.64 -4.64 14.38
C LEU A 117 4.52 -6.02 13.70
N ASP A 118 3.44 -6.74 14.02
CA ASP A 118 3.18 -8.06 13.46
C ASP A 118 2.88 -8.01 11.96
N PHE A 119 1.96 -7.13 11.58
CA PHE A 119 1.45 -7.01 10.21
C PHE A 119 2.48 -6.50 9.21
N PHE A 120 3.38 -5.61 9.63
CA PHE A 120 4.42 -5.08 8.75
C PHE A 120 5.69 -5.93 8.76
N TYR A 121 6.25 -6.27 9.93
CA TYR A 121 7.62 -6.78 10.01
C TYR A 121 7.77 -8.25 10.41
N VAL A 122 6.87 -8.79 11.23
CA VAL A 122 6.99 -10.17 11.76
C VAL A 122 6.31 -11.21 10.87
N SER A 123 5.15 -10.89 10.31
CA SER A 123 4.27 -11.84 9.60
C SER A 123 3.87 -11.42 8.19
N GLY A 124 4.10 -10.17 7.79
CA GLY A 124 3.51 -9.59 6.58
C GLY A 124 4.48 -8.89 5.64
N HIS A 125 4.19 -7.63 5.35
CA HIS A 125 4.53 -6.99 4.08
C HIS A 125 6.02 -6.73 3.86
N ASN A 126 6.76 -6.40 4.92
CA ASN A 126 8.15 -5.95 4.86
C ASN A 126 9.04 -6.97 5.60
N PRO A 127 9.24 -8.18 5.05
CA PRO A 127 9.83 -9.30 5.78
C PRO A 127 11.33 -9.11 6.07
N SER A 128 11.73 -9.47 7.29
CA SER A 128 13.14 -9.60 7.64
C SER A 128 13.81 -10.75 6.87
N ARG A 129 15.12 -10.62 6.61
CA ARG A 129 15.98 -11.69 6.06
C ARG A 129 15.88 -12.94 6.94
N VAL A 130 15.88 -14.12 6.31
CA VAL A 130 15.62 -15.40 7.00
C VAL A 130 16.75 -15.77 7.97
N ASP A 131 18.00 -15.64 7.52
CA ASP A 131 19.19 -16.19 8.17
C ASP A 131 20.01 -15.15 8.97
N VAL A 132 19.36 -14.09 9.46
CA VAL A 132 19.98 -13.03 10.27
C VAL A 132 19.24 -12.83 11.60
N PRO A 133 19.89 -12.30 12.66
CA PRO A 133 19.20 -11.86 13.87
C PRO A 133 18.13 -10.81 13.58
N LYS A 134 16.94 -10.98 14.18
CA LYS A 134 15.80 -10.07 14.05
C LYS A 134 15.52 -9.44 15.41
N VAL A 135 15.62 -8.13 15.52
CA VAL A 135 15.52 -7.41 16.80
C VAL A 135 14.44 -6.33 16.71
N ILE A 136 13.60 -6.22 17.75
CA ILE A 136 12.62 -5.14 17.87
C ILE A 136 12.96 -4.32 19.10
N LEU A 137 13.30 -3.04 18.90
CA LEU A 137 13.54 -2.06 19.95
C LEU A 137 12.28 -1.20 20.10
N ILE A 138 11.55 -1.36 21.20
CA ILE A 138 10.30 -0.64 21.45
C ILE A 138 10.55 0.48 22.46
N PHE A 139 10.74 1.71 22.00
CA PHE A 139 10.62 2.88 22.87
C PHE A 139 9.12 3.13 23.17
N THR A 140 8.77 3.39 24.43
CA THR A 140 7.36 3.48 24.85
C THR A 140 7.14 4.10 26.23
N THR A 141 6.04 4.85 26.35
CA THR A 141 5.47 5.43 27.58
C THR A 141 4.20 4.70 28.06
N TYR A 142 3.76 3.64 27.38
CA TYR A 142 2.55 2.90 27.76
C TYR A 142 2.66 2.30 29.17
N ASN A 143 1.81 2.79 30.07
CA ASN A 143 1.79 2.41 31.50
C ASN A 143 0.58 1.56 31.91
N ASN A 144 -0.39 1.34 31.00
CA ASN A 144 -1.59 0.57 31.26
C ASN A 144 -1.33 -0.95 31.15
N LYS A 145 -1.15 -1.60 32.30
CA LYS A 145 -0.90 -3.05 32.38
C LYS A 145 -1.99 -3.91 31.73
N ASN A 146 -3.26 -3.50 31.77
CA ASN A 146 -4.35 -4.29 31.16
C ASN A 146 -4.36 -4.22 29.64
N ASP A 147 -3.85 -3.11 29.07
CA ASP A 147 -3.65 -2.98 27.64
C ASP A 147 -2.41 -3.77 27.18
N VAL A 148 -1.27 -3.57 27.86
CA VAL A 148 -0.03 -4.30 27.60
C VAL A 148 -0.23 -5.83 27.69
N ASN A 149 -1.01 -6.32 28.67
CA ASN A 149 -1.36 -7.73 28.78
C ASN A 149 -2.16 -8.29 27.59
N GLN A 150 -2.95 -7.48 26.87
CA GLN A 150 -3.69 -7.94 25.67
C GLN A 150 -2.76 -8.27 24.50
N ALA A 151 -1.51 -7.78 24.50
CA ALA A 151 -0.51 -8.13 23.50
C ALA A 151 0.18 -9.49 23.74
N LYS A 152 -0.01 -10.14 24.91
CA LYS A 152 0.81 -11.27 25.37
C LYS A 152 1.05 -12.35 24.30
N GLU A 153 -0.01 -12.89 23.72
CA GLU A 153 0.11 -14.01 22.77
C GLU A 153 0.81 -13.59 21.47
N ARG A 154 0.65 -12.34 21.02
CA ARG A 154 1.32 -11.80 19.83
C ARG A 154 2.81 -11.58 20.09
N MET A 155 3.16 -11.07 21.27
CA MET A 155 4.57 -10.93 21.70
C MET A 155 5.26 -12.28 21.91
N LEU A 156 4.53 -13.30 22.38
CA LEU A 156 5.01 -14.69 22.46
C LEU A 156 5.19 -15.30 21.06
N ASP A 157 4.33 -14.96 20.10
CA ASP A 157 4.47 -15.38 18.70
C ASP A 157 5.67 -14.73 17.98
N PHE A 158 6.01 -13.48 18.30
CA PHE A 158 7.25 -12.83 17.84
C PHE A 158 8.48 -13.67 18.23
N PHE A 159 8.54 -14.11 19.50
CA PHE A 159 9.60 -14.98 19.98
C PHE A 159 9.61 -16.36 19.27
N LYS A 160 8.44 -16.96 18.99
CA LYS A 160 8.33 -18.21 18.21
C LYS A 160 8.83 -18.05 16.76
N LYS A 161 8.76 -16.84 16.19
CA LYS A 161 9.27 -16.48 14.85
C LYS A 161 10.72 -15.97 14.87
N ASP A 162 11.39 -16.11 16.01
CA ASP A 162 12.77 -15.72 16.28
C ASP A 162 13.05 -14.21 16.19
N PHE A 163 12.02 -13.39 16.48
CA PHE A 163 12.18 -11.96 16.74
C PHE A 163 12.46 -11.73 18.22
N HIS A 164 13.44 -10.87 18.51
CA HIS A 164 13.94 -10.63 19.86
C HIS A 164 13.58 -9.23 20.33
N VAL A 165 12.60 -9.13 21.24
CA VAL A 165 12.05 -7.85 21.70
C VAL A 165 12.84 -7.28 22.88
N SER A 166 13.16 -5.99 22.80
CA SER A 166 13.64 -5.18 23.92
C SER A 166 12.80 -3.93 24.05
N ILE A 167 12.24 -3.70 25.24
CA ILE A 167 11.36 -2.58 25.55
C ILE A 167 12.17 -1.52 26.31
N ILE A 168 12.22 -0.30 25.77
CA ILE A 168 12.78 0.89 26.39
C ILE A 168 11.63 1.69 26.98
N GLY A 169 11.33 1.46 28.26
CA GLY A 169 10.24 2.11 28.96
C GLY A 169 10.64 3.52 29.42
N ILE A 170 10.10 4.55 28.78
CA ILE A 170 10.34 5.96 29.08
C ILE A 170 9.43 6.39 30.24
N ASP A 171 10.00 6.65 31.41
CA ASP A 171 9.32 6.92 32.69
C ASP A 171 8.36 5.79 33.18
N VAL A 172 8.34 4.61 32.53
CA VAL A 172 7.50 3.45 32.88
C VAL A 172 8.26 2.40 33.72
N LYS A 173 7.53 1.67 34.56
CA LYS A 173 8.04 0.55 35.37
C LYS A 173 7.87 -0.80 34.66
N GLU A 174 8.91 -1.63 34.70
CA GLU A 174 8.93 -3.03 34.23
C GLU A 174 7.73 -3.88 34.71
N SER A 175 7.21 -3.59 35.90
CA SER A 175 6.02 -4.25 36.47
C SER A 175 4.75 -4.11 35.62
N VAL A 176 4.69 -3.14 34.70
CA VAL A 176 3.63 -3.03 33.67
C VAL A 176 3.73 -4.18 32.66
N TYR A 177 4.94 -4.47 32.18
CA TYR A 177 5.23 -5.44 31.12
C TYR A 177 5.35 -6.89 31.59
N SER A 178 5.43 -7.13 32.90
CA SER A 178 5.53 -8.47 33.52
C SER A 178 4.47 -9.53 33.16
N GLY A 179 3.43 -9.20 32.37
CA GLY A 179 2.52 -10.20 31.78
C GLY A 179 2.98 -10.73 30.41
N ILE A 180 3.90 -10.04 29.74
CA ILE A 180 4.53 -10.44 28.48
C ILE A 180 5.81 -11.21 28.80
N GLU A 181 5.97 -12.39 28.22
CA GLU A 181 7.17 -13.21 28.36
C GLU A 181 8.18 -12.94 27.22
N HIS A 182 9.42 -13.43 27.34
CA HIS A 182 10.47 -13.37 26.31
C HIS A 182 10.95 -11.98 25.82
N HIS A 183 10.60 -10.89 26.51
CA HIS A 183 11.15 -9.56 26.26
C HIS A 183 12.30 -9.22 27.23
N LYS A 184 13.13 -8.22 26.89
CA LYS A 184 14.03 -7.53 27.82
C LYS A 184 13.48 -6.14 28.14
N PHE A 185 13.67 -5.64 29.36
CA PHE A 185 13.23 -4.30 29.74
C PHE A 185 14.41 -3.38 30.09
N PHE A 186 14.36 -2.15 29.61
CA PHE A 186 15.33 -1.08 29.84
C PHE A 186 14.57 0.14 30.33
N ALA A 187 14.65 0.45 31.63
CA ALA A 187 14.11 1.69 32.16
C ALA A 187 14.96 2.89 31.66
N LEU A 188 14.30 3.86 31.05
CA LEU A 188 14.86 5.15 30.64
C LEU A 188 14.03 6.26 31.29
N ARG A 189 14.65 7.31 31.80
CA ARG A 189 13.92 8.50 32.26
C ARG A 189 13.89 9.52 31.15
N SER A 190 12.77 10.22 30.96
CA SER A 190 12.70 11.27 29.93
C SER A 190 13.65 12.43 30.21
N SER A 191 14.02 12.67 31.48
CA SER A 191 15.08 13.61 31.89
C SER A 191 16.45 13.29 31.28
N ASP A 192 16.72 12.02 31.02
CA ASP A 192 18.05 11.50 30.71
C ASP A 192 18.29 11.41 29.19
N MET A 193 17.26 11.72 28.38
CA MET A 193 17.34 11.70 26.91
C MET A 193 18.08 12.92 26.33
N LYS A 194 18.01 14.08 26.99
CA LYS A 194 18.67 15.33 26.56
C LYS A 194 20.19 15.24 26.48
N ASN A 195 20.79 14.54 27.44
CA ASN A 195 22.24 14.41 27.58
C ASN A 195 22.64 13.03 27.08
N ILE A 196 22.98 12.92 25.78
CA ILE A 196 23.21 11.68 25.02
C ILE A 196 23.90 10.62 25.89
N ASN A 197 23.09 9.69 26.42
CA ASN A 197 23.51 8.72 27.41
C ASN A 197 24.22 7.55 26.71
N LYS A 198 25.50 7.77 26.38
CA LYS A 198 26.34 6.79 25.66
C LYS A 198 26.40 5.44 26.39
N ASP A 199 26.40 5.45 27.73
CA ASP A 199 26.41 4.23 28.54
C ASP A 199 25.08 3.46 28.39
N PHE A 200 23.95 4.16 28.29
CA PHE A 200 22.65 3.54 27.99
C PHE A 200 22.61 2.99 26.55
N LEU A 201 23.08 3.73 25.55
CA LEU A 201 23.14 3.26 24.17
C LEU A 201 24.02 2.02 24.02
N ALA A 202 25.23 2.04 24.58
CA ALA A 202 26.14 0.90 24.60
C ALA A 202 25.56 -0.30 25.37
N LYS A 203 24.82 -0.05 26.45
CA LYS A 203 24.07 -1.10 27.17
C LYS A 203 22.98 -1.71 26.28
N VAL A 204 22.19 -0.89 25.57
CA VAL A 204 21.15 -1.38 24.64
C VAL A 204 21.79 -2.21 23.53
N GLU A 205 22.85 -1.74 22.86
CA GLU A 205 23.52 -2.52 21.80
C GLU A 205 24.07 -3.84 22.33
N LYS A 206 24.80 -3.80 23.46
CA LYS A 206 25.45 -4.97 24.07
C LYS A 206 24.47 -5.98 24.68
N GLN A 207 23.23 -5.59 25.00
CA GLN A 207 22.26 -6.46 25.67
C GLN A 207 21.00 -6.77 24.85
N ALA A 208 20.57 -5.89 23.94
CA ALA A 208 19.42 -6.10 23.06
C ALA A 208 19.82 -6.72 21.70
N ILE A 209 20.94 -6.29 21.10
CA ILE A 209 21.32 -6.66 19.73
C ILE A 209 22.46 -7.69 19.72
N ALA A 210 23.62 -7.34 20.27
CA ALA A 210 24.85 -8.12 20.19
C ALA A 210 24.75 -9.60 20.64
N PRO A 211 23.96 -9.99 21.66
CA PRO A 211 23.87 -11.39 22.09
C PRO A 211 23.36 -12.33 20.97
N TRP A 212 22.56 -11.82 20.04
CA TRP A 212 21.98 -12.60 18.96
C TRP A 212 22.95 -12.77 17.78
N CYS A 213 23.89 -11.83 17.59
CA CYS A 213 24.95 -11.96 16.60
C CYS A 213 25.77 -13.25 16.78
N HIS A 214 26.06 -13.64 18.02
CA HIS A 214 26.84 -14.84 18.30
C HIS A 214 26.10 -16.15 17.99
N LYS A 215 24.76 -16.17 18.13
CA LYS A 215 23.91 -17.32 17.79
C LYS A 215 24.03 -17.65 16.30
N TYR A 216 23.98 -16.66 15.42
CA TYR A 216 24.05 -16.84 13.96
C TYR A 216 25.50 -17.00 13.44
N ALA A 217 26.50 -16.46 14.14
CA ALA A 217 27.92 -16.65 13.78
C ALA A 217 28.44 -18.09 13.98
N SER A 218 27.67 -18.96 14.66
CA SER A 218 28.08 -20.34 14.98
C SER A 218 27.70 -21.40 13.95
N THR A 219 26.99 -21.04 12.88
CA THR A 219 26.76 -21.89 11.70
C THR A 219 27.87 -21.69 10.67
N PRO A 220 28.75 -22.68 10.42
CA PRO A 220 29.80 -22.55 9.40
C PRO A 220 29.19 -22.61 7.99
N PRO A 221 29.68 -21.82 7.01
CA PRO A 221 29.31 -22.02 5.62
C PRO A 221 29.80 -23.39 5.15
N THR A 222 28.88 -24.23 4.66
CA THR A 222 29.17 -25.62 4.29
C THR A 222 29.96 -25.69 2.98
N THR A 223 31.28 -25.56 3.07
CA THR A 223 32.19 -25.69 1.92
C THR A 223 31.96 -27.03 1.20
N PRO A 224 31.67 -27.06 -0.11
CA PRO A 224 31.46 -28.31 -0.83
C PRO A 224 32.70 -29.21 -0.77
N ARG A 225 32.57 -30.39 -0.15
CA ARG A 225 33.66 -31.37 -0.06
C ARG A 225 33.98 -31.90 -1.46
N PRO A 226 35.25 -31.89 -1.91
CA PRO A 226 35.58 -32.28 -3.28
C PRO A 226 35.38 -33.78 -3.51
N THR A 227 34.37 -34.12 -4.32
CA THR A 227 34.06 -35.51 -4.69
C THR A 227 35.02 -36.00 -5.78
N THR A 228 35.84 -37.01 -5.49
CA THR A 228 36.86 -37.52 -6.41
C THR A 228 36.23 -38.15 -7.65
N ARG A 229 36.36 -37.49 -8.80
CA ARG A 229 35.82 -37.95 -10.09
C ARG A 229 36.60 -39.16 -10.61
N LYS A 230 36.07 -40.37 -10.46
CA LYS A 230 36.49 -41.52 -11.27
C LYS A 230 35.82 -41.46 -12.64
N THR A 231 36.63 -41.47 -13.69
CA THR A 231 36.17 -41.46 -15.09
C THR A 231 35.62 -42.84 -15.48
N SER A 232 34.39 -42.84 -16.02
CA SER A 232 33.83 -43.95 -16.81
C SER A 232 33.22 -43.35 -18.08
N LEU A 233 33.18 -44.12 -19.17
CA LEU A 233 32.97 -43.59 -20.52
C LEU A 233 31.55 -43.09 -20.79
N VAL A 234 31.47 -42.09 -21.67
CA VAL A 234 30.23 -41.61 -22.27
C VAL A 234 29.84 -42.56 -23.41
N THR A 235 28.56 -42.92 -23.46
CA THR A 235 27.90 -43.45 -24.67
C THR A 235 26.76 -42.50 -25.01
N GLU A 236 26.76 -41.92 -26.20
CA GLU A 236 25.66 -41.05 -26.65
C GLU A 236 24.39 -41.86 -26.97
N ALA A 237 23.25 -41.37 -26.51
CA ALA A 237 21.93 -41.73 -27.03
C ALA A 237 21.05 -40.47 -27.04
N LYS A 238 20.63 -40.04 -28.23
CA LYS A 238 19.75 -38.87 -28.40
C LYS A 238 18.29 -39.28 -28.29
N THR A 239 17.57 -38.68 -27.34
CA THR A 239 16.10 -38.69 -27.31
C THR A 239 15.57 -37.31 -26.88
N LEU A 240 14.35 -36.97 -27.30
CA LEU A 240 13.76 -35.62 -27.24
C LEU A 240 12.69 -35.46 -26.15
N ILE A 241 12.56 -34.23 -25.65
CA ILE A 241 11.33 -33.59 -25.09
C ILE A 241 10.67 -34.29 -23.88
N SER A 242 10.64 -33.62 -22.71
CA SER A 242 9.42 -32.94 -22.21
C SER A 242 9.66 -32.21 -20.88
N THR A 243 8.86 -31.17 -20.61
CA THR A 243 8.82 -30.40 -19.35
C THR A 243 7.69 -30.85 -18.43
N THR A 244 7.96 -31.13 -17.16
CA THR A 244 6.95 -31.00 -16.08
C THR A 244 7.60 -30.71 -14.74
N THR A 245 7.16 -29.66 -14.06
CA THR A 245 7.45 -29.35 -12.65
C THR A 245 6.17 -28.92 -11.96
N THR A 246 5.79 -29.59 -10.87
CA THR A 246 4.71 -29.16 -9.96
C THR A 246 4.99 -29.71 -8.54
N PRO A 247 4.46 -29.07 -7.47
CA PRO A 247 5.12 -29.06 -6.16
C PRO A 247 4.33 -29.81 -5.06
N TYR A 248 4.76 -29.64 -3.79
CA TYR A 248 4.00 -30.06 -2.61
C TYR A 248 3.77 -28.89 -1.64
N MET A 249 2.59 -28.82 -1.02
CA MET A 249 2.14 -27.71 -0.16
C MET A 249 2.37 -27.94 1.35
N LYS A 250 2.18 -26.88 2.14
CA LYS A 250 1.84 -26.90 3.58
C LYS A 250 0.64 -25.99 3.84
N GLN A 251 -0.09 -26.21 4.94
CA GLN A 251 -1.43 -25.62 5.14
C GLN A 251 -1.63 -24.99 6.53
N THR A 252 -1.61 -23.65 6.54
CA THR A 252 -2.56 -22.67 7.13
C THR A 252 -2.98 -22.66 8.62
N THR A 253 -2.82 -21.48 9.23
CA THR A 253 -3.67 -20.76 10.23
C THR A 253 -2.96 -19.42 10.61
N ALA A 254 -3.49 -18.42 11.34
CA ALA A 254 -4.80 -17.69 11.41
C ALA A 254 -4.82 -16.86 12.73
N THR A 255 -5.44 -15.67 12.95
CA THR A 255 -5.73 -14.38 12.24
C THR A 255 -6.36 -13.43 13.31
N PRO A 256 -6.72 -12.14 13.09
CA PRO A 256 -6.26 -11.05 12.20
C PRO A 256 -5.76 -9.85 13.08
N PRO A 257 -6.22 -8.58 12.96
CA PRO A 257 -6.40 -7.68 11.80
C PRO A 257 -5.45 -6.46 11.80
N VAL A 258 -5.14 -5.85 10.65
CA VAL A 258 -4.66 -4.47 10.35
C VAL A 258 -4.99 -4.22 8.87
N ASP A 259 -5.27 -2.98 8.41
CA ASP A 259 -5.72 -2.62 7.05
C ASP A 259 -5.25 -3.62 5.98
N VAL A 260 -6.09 -4.64 5.75
CA VAL A 260 -5.63 -5.87 5.11
C VAL A 260 -5.69 -5.57 3.61
N MET A 261 -4.55 -5.51 2.93
CA MET A 261 -4.52 -5.89 1.52
C MET A 261 -4.90 -7.38 1.47
N PRO A 262 -6.12 -7.75 1.04
CA PRO A 262 -6.50 -9.15 1.06
C PRO A 262 -5.72 -9.81 -0.06
N LYS A 263 -5.04 -10.93 0.22
CA LYS A 263 -4.32 -11.75 -0.80
C LYS A 263 -5.30 -12.53 -1.68
N ASP A 264 -6.41 -11.87 -1.99
CA ASP A 264 -7.73 -12.39 -2.30
C ASP A 264 -8.51 -11.44 -3.22
N PHE A 265 -8.28 -10.13 -3.13
CA PHE A 265 -8.75 -9.21 -4.15
C PHE A 265 -7.69 -9.07 -5.25
N LEU A 266 -8.13 -9.11 -6.51
CA LEU A 266 -7.29 -8.72 -7.63
C LEU A 266 -7.03 -7.22 -7.53
N ASN A 267 -5.77 -6.77 -7.56
CA ASN A 267 -5.45 -5.36 -7.67
C ASN A 267 -5.61 -4.90 -9.12
N CYS A 268 -5.87 -3.61 -9.33
CA CYS A 268 -5.74 -3.01 -10.66
C CYS A 268 -4.27 -3.07 -11.10
N SER A 269 -4.00 -3.40 -12.37
CA SER A 269 -2.65 -3.22 -12.92
C SER A 269 -2.26 -1.74 -12.99
N CYS A 270 -0.97 -1.48 -12.81
CA CYS A 270 -0.36 -0.16 -12.89
C CYS A 270 0.98 -0.29 -13.65
N THR A 271 1.01 0.24 -14.86
CA THR A 271 2.18 0.26 -15.75
C THR A 271 2.12 1.57 -16.52
N GLU A 272 3.13 2.40 -16.35
CA GLU A 272 3.15 3.83 -16.66
C GLU A 272 2.99 4.08 -18.15
N GLN A 273 3.70 3.31 -18.97
CA GLN A 273 3.70 3.39 -20.44
C GLN A 273 2.36 2.91 -21.04
N ASN A 274 1.52 2.24 -20.23
CA ASN A 274 0.22 1.69 -20.60
C ASN A 274 -0.97 2.54 -20.08
N LEU A 275 -0.73 3.69 -19.44
CA LEU A 275 -1.81 4.59 -19.02
C LEU A 275 -2.54 5.20 -20.23
N TRP A 276 -3.86 5.32 -20.13
CA TRP A 276 -4.68 6.11 -21.04
C TRP A 276 -5.59 7.04 -20.24
N LEU A 277 -5.19 8.30 -20.14
CA LEU A 277 -5.85 9.32 -19.34
C LEU A 277 -5.83 10.66 -20.08
N ASP A 278 -6.88 11.45 -19.88
CA ASP A 278 -6.93 12.84 -20.33
C ASP A 278 -6.69 13.74 -19.10
N ILE A 279 -5.47 14.28 -18.99
CA ILE A 279 -4.91 14.86 -17.78
C ILE A 279 -4.83 16.40 -17.91
N VAL A 280 -5.28 17.13 -16.88
CA VAL A 280 -5.09 18.58 -16.78
C VAL A 280 -4.36 18.94 -15.48
N PHE A 281 -3.20 19.58 -15.61
CA PHE A 281 -2.45 20.10 -14.47
C PHE A 281 -2.88 21.54 -14.17
N ILE A 282 -3.48 21.78 -13.01
CA ILE A 282 -3.68 23.12 -12.44
C ILE A 282 -2.47 23.47 -11.58
N ILE A 283 -1.80 24.57 -11.92
CA ILE A 283 -0.61 25.07 -11.24
C ILE A 283 -0.90 26.43 -10.62
N ASP A 284 -0.87 26.50 -9.29
CA ASP A 284 -0.78 27.77 -8.55
C ASP A 284 0.51 28.51 -8.95
N VAL A 285 0.39 29.77 -9.40
CA VAL A 285 1.52 30.67 -9.64
C VAL A 285 1.41 31.96 -8.81
N SER A 286 0.66 31.92 -7.71
CA SER A 286 0.55 33.02 -6.75
C SER A 286 1.86 33.23 -5.97
N ALA A 287 1.96 34.39 -5.32
CA ALA A 287 3.13 34.82 -4.57
C ALA A 287 3.49 33.92 -3.37
N SER A 288 2.61 33.01 -2.94
CA SER A 288 2.90 32.02 -1.90
C SER A 288 3.62 30.77 -2.41
N MET A 289 3.62 30.49 -3.71
CA MET A 289 4.44 29.42 -4.30
C MET A 289 5.91 29.85 -4.40
N GLY A 290 6.15 31.09 -4.84
CA GLY A 290 7.50 31.59 -5.15
C GLY A 290 8.12 30.87 -6.35
N HIS A 291 9.39 31.18 -6.63
CA HIS A 291 10.14 30.53 -7.72
C HIS A 291 10.59 29.11 -7.33
N GLU A 292 11.12 28.92 -6.12
CA GLU A 292 11.62 27.64 -5.62
C GLU A 292 10.51 26.56 -5.58
N GLY A 293 9.31 26.90 -5.10
CA GLY A 293 8.17 25.97 -5.06
C GLY A 293 7.62 25.61 -6.44
N LEU A 294 7.73 26.49 -7.44
CA LEU A 294 7.43 26.14 -8.83
C LEU A 294 8.47 25.18 -9.40
N VAL A 295 9.77 25.41 -9.16
CA VAL A 295 10.84 24.52 -9.63
C VAL A 295 10.69 23.11 -9.04
N GLU A 296 10.37 22.98 -7.74
CA GLU A 296 10.09 21.68 -7.11
C GLU A 296 8.89 20.97 -7.77
N ILE A 297 7.81 21.69 -8.04
CA ILE A 297 6.60 21.12 -8.65
C ILE A 297 6.80 20.78 -10.13
N PHE A 298 7.53 21.60 -10.89
CA PHE A 298 7.88 21.29 -12.27
C PHE A 298 8.75 20.03 -12.32
N ALA A 299 9.77 19.89 -11.46
CA ALA A 299 10.57 18.68 -11.37
C ALA A 299 9.73 17.43 -11.03
N ASN A 300 8.75 17.55 -10.13
CA ASN A 300 7.82 16.47 -9.79
C ASN A 300 6.91 16.10 -10.98
N MET A 301 6.34 17.10 -11.66
CA MET A 301 5.49 16.92 -12.84
C MET A 301 6.25 16.29 -14.02
N ILE A 302 7.47 16.74 -14.28
CA ILE A 302 8.37 16.20 -15.32
C ILE A 302 8.69 14.73 -15.02
N THR A 303 9.02 14.40 -13.76
CA THR A 303 9.27 13.02 -13.31
C THR A 303 8.03 12.12 -13.42
N LEU A 304 6.82 12.67 -13.20
CA LEU A 304 5.58 11.90 -13.31
C LEU A 304 5.26 11.49 -14.75
N VAL A 305 5.57 12.33 -15.74
CA VAL A 305 5.18 12.10 -17.14
C VAL A 305 6.28 11.49 -18.02
N SER A 306 7.50 11.28 -17.48
CA SER A 306 8.64 10.76 -18.25
C SER A 306 8.42 9.38 -18.86
N ASP A 307 7.63 8.54 -18.19
CA ASP A 307 7.30 7.19 -18.60
C ASP A 307 5.92 7.06 -19.27
N PHE A 308 5.24 8.17 -19.57
CA PHE A 308 3.91 8.12 -20.20
C PHE A 308 4.00 8.07 -21.72
N THR A 309 3.15 7.25 -22.35
CA THR A 309 3.03 7.21 -23.82
C THR A 309 2.20 8.41 -24.30
N PHE A 310 2.83 9.34 -25.03
CA PHE A 310 2.16 10.48 -25.68
C PHE A 310 1.66 10.19 -27.11
N ASP A 311 2.07 9.08 -27.73
CA ASP A 311 1.80 8.82 -29.14
C ASP A 311 0.30 8.57 -29.39
N ARG A 312 -0.36 9.53 -30.04
CA ARG A 312 -1.79 9.47 -30.37
C ARG A 312 -2.14 8.38 -31.41
N ASN A 313 -1.16 7.68 -31.98
CA ASN A 313 -1.36 6.48 -32.81
C ASN A 313 -1.51 5.19 -31.97
N GLU A 314 -1.02 5.17 -30.72
CA GLU A 314 -1.21 4.04 -29.81
C GLU A 314 -2.60 4.10 -29.16
N ASN A 315 -3.23 2.94 -28.92
CA ASN A 315 -4.51 2.89 -28.20
C ASN A 315 -4.37 3.35 -26.74
N ARG A 316 -3.24 3.05 -26.11
CA ARG A 316 -2.88 3.48 -24.75
C ARG A 316 -1.94 4.68 -24.84
N HIS A 317 -2.51 5.88 -24.75
CA HIS A 317 -1.76 7.13 -24.66
C HIS A 317 -2.41 8.10 -23.66
N VAL A 318 -1.61 8.97 -23.06
CA VAL A 318 -2.10 10.14 -22.32
C VAL A 318 -2.31 11.34 -23.24
N ARG A 319 -3.19 12.26 -22.85
CA ARG A 319 -3.22 13.64 -23.37
C ARG A 319 -3.08 14.58 -22.19
N ILE A 320 -2.35 15.68 -22.37
CA ILE A 320 -2.01 16.58 -21.27
C ILE A 320 -2.35 18.03 -21.63
N GLY A 321 -3.02 18.71 -20.72
CA GLY A 321 -3.14 20.16 -20.68
C GLY A 321 -2.57 20.75 -19.38
N ILE A 322 -2.27 22.05 -19.41
CA ILE A 322 -1.71 22.80 -18.28
C ILE A 322 -2.48 24.12 -18.13
N VAL A 323 -2.84 24.48 -16.89
CA VAL A 323 -3.51 25.73 -16.51
C VAL A 323 -2.73 26.39 -15.38
N ALA A 324 -2.05 27.51 -15.64
CA ALA A 324 -1.42 28.29 -14.58
C ALA A 324 -2.36 29.38 -14.06
N VAL A 325 -2.52 29.49 -12.74
CA VAL A 325 -3.53 30.32 -12.10
C VAL A 325 -2.99 31.10 -10.90
N ALA A 326 -3.35 32.38 -10.82
CA ALA A 326 -3.26 33.19 -9.60
C ALA A 326 -4.64 33.84 -9.35
N ASN A 327 -4.77 35.17 -9.37
CA ASN A 327 -6.08 35.83 -9.24
C ASN A 327 -7.08 35.49 -10.37
N LYS A 328 -6.57 34.93 -11.47
CA LYS A 328 -7.24 34.42 -12.68
C LYS A 328 -6.32 33.39 -13.36
N VAL A 329 -6.80 32.72 -14.40
CA VAL A 329 -5.94 31.94 -15.32
C VAL A 329 -5.02 32.88 -16.12
N LEU A 330 -3.73 32.53 -16.17
CA LEU A 330 -2.66 33.31 -16.79
C LEU A 330 -1.99 32.59 -17.96
N PHE A 331 -1.92 31.27 -17.91
CA PHE A 331 -1.44 30.39 -18.98
C PHE A 331 -2.40 29.21 -19.14
N SER A 332 -2.60 28.77 -20.38
CA SER A 332 -3.46 27.64 -20.73
C SER A 332 -2.96 27.00 -22.03
N GLU A 333 -2.63 25.71 -21.99
CA GLU A 333 -2.20 24.91 -23.14
C GLU A 333 -2.85 23.52 -23.05
N TYR A 334 -3.19 22.94 -24.21
CA TYR A 334 -3.94 21.68 -24.31
C TYR A 334 -3.61 20.84 -25.55
N ASN A 335 -2.74 21.30 -26.45
CA ASN A 335 -2.28 20.51 -27.59
C ASN A 335 -0.83 20.00 -27.43
N ILE A 336 -0.47 19.59 -26.22
CA ILE A 336 0.79 18.89 -25.95
C ILE A 336 0.70 17.51 -26.63
N VAL A 337 1.64 17.21 -27.54
CA VAL A 337 1.77 15.92 -28.25
C VAL A 337 3.08 15.20 -27.96
N LYS A 338 4.02 15.79 -27.21
CA LYS A 338 5.27 15.16 -26.79
C LYS A 338 5.68 15.57 -25.37
N TYR A 339 6.45 14.72 -24.73
CA TYR A 339 7.16 15.01 -23.48
C TYR A 339 7.99 16.31 -23.55
N SER A 340 8.75 16.55 -24.62
CA SER A 340 9.54 17.80 -24.76
C SER A 340 8.67 19.05 -24.88
N GLU A 341 7.46 18.94 -25.42
CA GLU A 341 6.51 20.06 -25.50
C GLU A 341 5.85 20.35 -24.15
N PHE A 342 5.83 19.38 -23.24
CA PHE A 342 5.42 19.56 -21.85
C PHE A 342 6.50 20.33 -21.07
N GLU A 343 7.78 19.94 -21.21
CA GLU A 343 8.91 20.70 -20.65
C GLU A 343 8.92 22.14 -21.18
N GLU A 344 8.86 22.33 -22.51
CA GLU A 344 8.74 23.64 -23.14
C GLU A 344 7.51 24.43 -22.68
N ALA A 345 6.42 23.78 -22.25
CA ALA A 345 5.23 24.47 -21.75
C ALA A 345 5.40 24.93 -20.29
N LEU A 346 6.14 24.20 -19.46
CA LEU A 346 6.48 24.60 -18.09
C LEU A 346 7.48 25.77 -18.07
N ASP A 347 8.45 25.78 -18.99
CA ASP A 347 9.42 26.88 -19.17
C ASP A 347 8.77 28.25 -19.50
N LYS A 348 7.47 28.27 -19.84
CA LYS A 348 6.69 29.48 -20.13
C LYS A 348 5.94 30.02 -18.91
N ILE A 349 6.04 29.37 -17.74
CA ILE A 349 5.21 29.63 -16.55
C ILE A 349 6.06 30.25 -15.43
N GLU A 350 5.80 31.54 -15.16
CA GLU A 350 6.54 32.34 -14.17
C GLU A 350 5.68 32.65 -12.92
N PRO A 351 6.28 32.78 -11.72
CA PRO A 351 5.56 33.16 -10.51
C PRO A 351 5.09 34.62 -10.55
N THR A 352 3.99 34.90 -9.86
CA THR A 352 3.38 36.24 -9.81
C THR A 352 3.46 36.90 -8.44
N ASN A 353 3.18 38.20 -8.41
CA ASN A 353 3.04 38.98 -7.18
C ASN A 353 1.61 38.93 -6.59
N ASP A 354 0.70 38.15 -7.18
CA ASP A 354 -0.69 38.03 -6.72
C ASP A 354 -0.78 37.19 -5.46
N LYS A 355 -1.45 37.70 -4.42
CA LYS A 355 -1.50 37.07 -3.08
C LYS A 355 -2.70 36.14 -2.88
N ARG A 356 -3.34 35.70 -3.98
CA ARG A 356 -4.59 34.93 -3.98
C ARG A 356 -4.65 34.00 -5.18
N ILE A 357 -5.41 32.92 -5.02
CA ILE A 357 -5.65 31.93 -6.07
C ILE A 357 -7.15 31.82 -6.36
N ASN A 358 -7.52 31.78 -7.64
CA ASN A 358 -8.87 31.61 -8.13
C ASN A 358 -9.05 30.22 -8.75
N LEU A 359 -9.04 29.18 -7.89
CA LEU A 359 -9.16 27.79 -8.31
C LEU A 359 -10.46 27.53 -9.11
N LEU A 360 -11.56 28.23 -8.80
CA LEU A 360 -12.79 28.16 -9.61
C LEU A 360 -12.53 28.51 -11.08
N SER A 361 -11.77 29.57 -11.37
CA SER A 361 -11.42 29.94 -12.74
C SER A 361 -10.56 28.88 -13.45
N ALA A 362 -9.68 28.19 -12.73
CA ALA A 362 -8.87 27.11 -13.27
C ALA A 362 -9.66 25.82 -13.51
N PHE A 363 -10.67 25.51 -12.67
CA PHE A 363 -11.57 24.38 -12.91
C PHE A 363 -12.47 24.60 -14.12
N ILE A 364 -12.98 25.83 -14.33
CA ILE A 364 -13.76 26.18 -15.52
C ILE A 364 -12.90 26.06 -16.79
N GLU A 365 -11.64 26.51 -16.74
CA GLU A 365 -10.72 26.34 -17.88
C GLU A 365 -10.32 24.88 -18.09
N SER A 366 -10.16 24.09 -17.01
CA SER A 366 -9.90 22.65 -17.10
C SER A 366 -11.07 21.90 -17.75
N GLN A 367 -12.32 22.29 -17.45
CA GLN A 367 -13.50 21.78 -18.16
C GLN A 367 -13.48 22.12 -19.65
N ARG A 368 -13.03 23.34 -20.02
CA ARG A 368 -12.85 23.72 -21.43
C ARG A 368 -11.76 22.88 -22.11
N ILE A 369 -10.64 22.65 -21.44
CA ILE A 369 -9.54 21.81 -21.94
C ILE A 369 -9.99 20.37 -22.14
N ILE A 370 -10.64 19.75 -21.13
CA ILE A 370 -11.21 18.41 -21.22
C ILE A 370 -12.14 18.32 -22.44
N GLY A 371 -13.06 19.28 -22.62
CA GLY A 371 -13.95 19.35 -23.79
C GLY A 371 -13.27 19.53 -25.16
N HIS A 372 -11.95 19.74 -25.21
CA HIS A 372 -11.15 19.72 -26.45
C HIS A 372 -10.25 18.48 -26.60
N ILE A 373 -9.85 17.83 -25.50
CA ILE A 373 -8.99 16.63 -25.53
C ILE A 373 -9.77 15.32 -25.36
N ASP A 374 -11.03 15.38 -24.92
CA ASP A 374 -11.96 14.27 -24.63
C ASP A 374 -11.84 13.09 -25.59
N ARG A 375 -11.71 11.91 -24.99
CA ARG A 375 -11.86 10.62 -25.64
C ARG A 375 -12.95 9.82 -24.93
N LYS A 376 -13.95 9.42 -25.71
CA LYS A 376 -14.95 8.43 -25.29
C LYS A 376 -14.27 7.20 -24.65
N ASN A 377 -14.75 6.84 -23.46
CA ASN A 377 -14.27 5.70 -22.65
C ASN A 377 -12.85 5.85 -22.06
N VAL A 378 -12.30 7.07 -22.02
CA VAL A 378 -11.07 7.43 -21.30
C VAL A 378 -11.43 8.19 -20.01
N PRO A 379 -10.73 7.96 -18.89
CA PRO A 379 -10.91 8.75 -17.66
C PRO A 379 -10.21 10.10 -17.71
N ASP A 380 -10.93 11.16 -17.34
CA ASP A 380 -10.34 12.48 -17.06
C ASP A 380 -9.66 12.49 -15.68
N VAL A 381 -8.52 13.20 -15.58
CA VAL A 381 -7.86 13.49 -14.31
C VAL A 381 -7.44 14.96 -14.24
N ILE A 382 -7.80 15.65 -13.16
CA ILE A 382 -7.28 16.98 -12.85
C ILE A 382 -6.31 16.86 -11.68
N VAL A 383 -5.08 17.36 -11.84
CA VAL A 383 -4.05 17.39 -10.79
C VAL A 383 -3.83 18.83 -10.35
N VAL A 384 -4.11 19.13 -9.09
CA VAL A 384 -4.06 20.51 -8.54
C VAL A 384 -2.86 20.67 -7.61
N TYR A 385 -1.84 21.38 -8.07
CA TYR A 385 -0.75 21.87 -7.23
C TYR A 385 -1.10 23.26 -6.70
N SER A 386 -1.14 23.44 -5.37
CA SER A 386 -1.43 24.74 -4.77
C SER A 386 -0.77 24.95 -3.41
N SER A 387 -0.34 26.19 -3.14
CA SER A 387 0.11 26.70 -1.83
C SER A 387 -1.02 27.30 -0.99
N SER A 388 -2.23 27.45 -1.56
CA SER A 388 -3.37 28.11 -0.92
C SER A 388 -4.72 27.46 -1.26
N PHE A 389 -5.74 27.73 -0.44
CA PHE A 389 -7.12 27.32 -0.68
C PHE A 389 -8.09 28.38 -0.10
N GLU A 390 -8.88 29.02 -0.96
CA GLU A 390 -9.94 29.95 -0.56
C GLU A 390 -11.29 29.23 -0.58
N GLU A 391 -11.90 29.07 0.60
CA GLU A 391 -13.19 28.43 0.82
C GLU A 391 -14.25 29.49 1.16
N GLY A 392 -15.43 29.40 0.55
CA GLY A 392 -16.48 30.41 0.61
C GLY A 392 -16.23 31.64 -0.28
N GLY A 393 -17.31 32.33 -0.61
CA GLY A 393 -17.28 33.50 -1.50
C GLY A 393 -17.32 33.13 -2.99
N VAL A 394 -16.97 34.08 -3.85
CA VAL A 394 -17.18 34.00 -5.32
C VAL A 394 -16.15 33.15 -6.08
N ASN A 395 -15.08 32.71 -5.42
CA ASN A 395 -13.99 31.93 -6.03
C ASN A 395 -13.94 30.46 -5.55
N ASP A 396 -14.94 30.02 -4.78
CA ASP A 396 -14.95 28.70 -4.14
C ASP A 396 -15.02 27.56 -5.20
N PRO A 397 -14.00 26.70 -5.30
CA PRO A 397 -13.97 25.63 -6.29
C PRO A 397 -14.87 24.43 -5.93
N THR A 398 -15.36 24.33 -4.69
CA THR A 398 -15.90 23.09 -4.11
C THR A 398 -17.14 22.58 -4.84
N ALA A 399 -18.00 23.48 -5.33
CA ALA A 399 -19.18 23.10 -6.11
C ALA A 399 -18.82 22.50 -7.48
N VAL A 400 -17.87 23.10 -8.21
CA VAL A 400 -17.44 22.64 -9.53
C VAL A 400 -16.60 21.36 -9.43
N ALA A 401 -15.70 21.28 -8.44
CA ALA A 401 -14.96 20.06 -8.14
C ALA A 401 -15.89 18.88 -7.77
N SER A 402 -17.00 19.16 -7.08
CA SER A 402 -18.02 18.14 -6.79
C SER A 402 -18.77 17.69 -8.05
N GLN A 403 -19.11 18.61 -8.95
CA GLN A 403 -19.75 18.29 -10.24
C GLN A 403 -18.82 17.44 -11.13
N LEU A 404 -17.53 17.76 -11.19
CA LEU A 404 -16.50 17.00 -11.91
C LEU A 404 -16.36 15.56 -11.39
N LYS A 405 -16.32 15.38 -10.07
CA LYS A 405 -16.30 14.04 -9.47
C LYS A 405 -17.58 13.24 -9.74
N ILE A 406 -18.72 13.92 -9.92
CA ILE A 406 -20.00 13.30 -10.32
C ILE A 406 -20.01 12.92 -11.81
N SER A 407 -19.34 13.67 -12.70
CA SER A 407 -19.18 13.28 -14.11
C SER A 407 -18.13 12.17 -14.32
N GLY A 408 -17.36 11.81 -13.29
CA GLY A 408 -16.39 10.72 -13.29
C GLY A 408 -14.92 11.17 -13.34
N THR A 409 -14.67 12.45 -13.55
CA THR A 409 -13.34 13.07 -13.51
C THR A 409 -12.71 12.89 -12.13
N GLN A 410 -11.49 12.37 -12.06
CA GLN A 410 -10.76 12.25 -10.80
C GLN A 410 -10.00 13.54 -10.49
N ILE A 411 -9.93 13.92 -9.21
CA ILE A 411 -9.20 15.12 -8.78
C ILE A 411 -8.09 14.70 -7.82
N ILE A 412 -6.85 14.75 -8.28
CA ILE A 412 -5.66 14.62 -7.43
C ILE A 412 -5.30 16.01 -6.92
N THR A 413 -4.98 16.14 -5.63
CA THR A 413 -4.53 17.42 -5.07
C THR A 413 -3.21 17.29 -4.34
N VAL A 414 -2.29 18.20 -4.60
CA VAL A 414 -0.98 18.30 -3.96
C VAL A 414 -0.90 19.65 -3.25
N ALA A 415 -1.10 19.62 -1.94
CA ALA A 415 -0.91 20.80 -1.09
C ALA A 415 0.59 21.06 -0.91
N PHE A 416 1.09 22.13 -1.51
CA PHE A 416 2.44 22.63 -1.28
C PHE A 416 2.50 23.30 0.09
N VAL A 417 3.42 22.84 0.96
CA VAL A 417 3.58 23.36 2.33
C VAL A 417 5.04 23.77 2.56
N GLY A 418 5.41 24.92 2.02
CA GLY A 418 6.73 25.52 2.22
C GLY A 418 6.97 26.03 3.65
N THR A 419 8.22 26.34 3.98
CA THR A 419 8.62 26.76 5.33
C THR A 419 7.91 28.04 5.77
N GLY A 420 7.12 27.96 6.85
CA GLY A 420 6.37 29.09 7.39
C GLY A 420 5.01 29.37 6.72
N GLN A 421 4.59 28.54 5.76
CA GLN A 421 3.30 28.68 5.08
C GLN A 421 2.12 28.21 5.95
N SER A 422 0.91 28.64 5.59
CA SER A 422 -0.31 28.33 6.33
C SER A 422 -0.86 26.95 6.01
N LYS A 423 -1.17 26.15 7.04
CA LYS A 423 -1.85 24.86 6.90
C LYS A 423 -3.28 24.93 6.33
N VAL A 424 -3.82 26.12 6.06
CA VAL A 424 -5.11 26.29 5.35
C VAL A 424 -5.11 25.56 4.01
N VAL A 425 -3.97 25.46 3.34
CA VAL A 425 -3.81 24.68 2.10
C VAL A 425 -4.16 23.20 2.24
N LEU A 426 -4.13 22.61 3.45
CA LEU A 426 -4.56 21.23 3.67
C LEU A 426 -6.08 21.04 3.40
N ASN A 427 -6.87 22.12 3.42
CA ASN A 427 -8.28 22.08 2.99
C ASN A 427 -8.45 21.81 1.49
N LEU A 428 -7.39 21.92 0.68
CA LEU A 428 -7.38 21.44 -0.71
C LEU A 428 -7.78 19.95 -0.82
N GLY A 429 -7.54 19.16 0.24
CA GLY A 429 -8.02 17.78 0.33
C GLY A 429 -9.55 17.61 0.30
N LYS A 430 -10.34 18.68 0.47
CA LYS A 430 -11.82 18.67 0.35
C LYS A 430 -12.28 18.51 -1.11
N ILE A 431 -11.53 19.09 -2.06
CA ILE A 431 -11.88 19.02 -3.48
C ILE A 431 -11.36 17.77 -4.18
N ALA A 432 -10.37 17.08 -3.60
CA ALA A 432 -9.83 15.82 -4.10
C ALA A 432 -10.87 14.69 -4.24
N SER A 433 -10.55 13.71 -5.09
CA SER A 433 -11.15 12.37 -5.06
C SER A 433 -10.73 11.62 -3.78
N PRO A 434 -11.50 10.59 -3.34
CA PRO A 434 -11.12 9.74 -2.22
C PRO A 434 -9.70 9.19 -2.36
N ARG A 435 -8.92 9.19 -1.27
CA ARG A 435 -7.49 8.82 -1.20
C ARG A 435 -6.51 9.62 -2.08
N MET A 436 -6.97 10.59 -2.88
CA MET A 436 -6.14 11.38 -3.81
C MET A 436 -5.75 12.77 -3.27
N ASN A 437 -5.64 12.92 -1.94
CA ASN A 437 -5.10 14.13 -1.32
C ASN A 437 -3.68 13.90 -0.78
N PHE A 438 -2.75 14.71 -1.28
CA PHE A 438 -1.31 14.57 -1.08
C PHE A 438 -0.70 15.91 -0.64
N THR A 439 0.47 15.86 -0.01
CA THR A 439 1.15 17.06 0.51
C THR A 439 2.66 16.91 0.36
N THR A 440 3.38 17.99 0.05
CA THR A 440 4.86 17.96 -0.06
C THR A 440 5.56 17.76 1.29
N PHE A 441 4.83 17.86 2.41
CA PHE A 441 5.39 17.79 3.76
C PHE A 441 5.23 16.42 4.46
N GLN A 442 4.20 15.65 4.15
CA GLN A 442 3.92 14.39 4.87
C GLN A 442 4.40 13.13 4.15
N GLN A 443 4.74 13.23 2.86
CA GLN A 443 4.79 12.09 1.95
C GLN A 443 6.19 11.86 1.40
N ARG A 444 6.68 10.64 1.59
CA ARG A 444 8.07 10.22 1.36
C ARG A 444 8.31 9.86 -0.11
N ASP A 445 7.31 9.22 -0.69
CA ASP A 445 7.14 9.02 -2.12
C ASP A 445 5.87 9.76 -2.54
N LEU A 446 6.05 10.95 -3.11
CA LEU A 446 4.95 11.75 -3.67
C LEU A 446 4.67 11.35 -5.13
N VAL A 447 5.70 10.90 -5.86
CA VAL A 447 5.61 10.48 -7.27
C VAL A 447 4.74 9.23 -7.38
N GLY A 448 5.09 8.15 -6.69
CA GLY A 448 4.35 6.89 -6.70
C GLY A 448 2.94 7.00 -6.11
N LYS A 449 2.68 7.99 -5.23
CA LYS A 449 1.32 8.29 -4.74
C LYS A 449 0.45 9.00 -5.78
N ILE A 450 0.99 9.98 -6.50
CA ILE A 450 0.28 10.61 -7.62
C ILE A 450 0.08 9.61 -8.76
N LEU A 451 1.06 8.72 -8.99
CA LEU A 451 0.95 7.61 -9.93
C LEU A 451 -0.09 6.57 -9.52
N ASP A 452 -0.19 6.17 -8.24
CA ASP A 452 -1.30 5.36 -7.75
C ASP A 452 -2.64 6.09 -7.96
N GLY A 453 -2.68 7.41 -7.79
CA GLY A 453 -3.82 8.24 -8.18
C GLY A 453 -4.20 8.11 -9.66
N PHE A 454 -3.24 8.18 -10.57
CA PHE A 454 -3.45 7.96 -12.01
C PHE A 454 -3.90 6.51 -12.31
N CYS A 455 -3.26 5.50 -11.73
CA CYS A 455 -3.65 4.10 -11.91
C CYS A 455 -5.02 3.77 -11.31
N GLN A 456 -5.41 4.40 -10.20
CA GLN A 456 -6.75 4.31 -9.63
C GLN A 456 -7.80 5.04 -10.48
N ALA A 457 -7.44 6.12 -11.20
CA ALA A 457 -8.30 6.73 -12.21
C ALA A 457 -8.46 5.84 -13.46
N ASN A 458 -7.34 5.28 -13.95
CA ASN A 458 -7.28 4.34 -15.08
C ASN A 458 -7.95 2.99 -14.75
N CYS A 459 -8.15 2.67 -13.47
CA CYS A 459 -8.89 1.50 -13.02
C CYS A 459 -10.40 1.79 -12.95
N PHE A 460 -11.18 1.23 -13.86
CA PHE A 460 -12.63 1.42 -13.92
C PHE A 460 -13.39 0.20 -14.46
N CYS A 461 -14.69 0.11 -14.15
CA CYS A 461 -15.59 -0.86 -14.75
C CYS A 461 -16.35 -0.28 -15.94
N ARG A 462 -16.65 -1.13 -16.95
CA ARG A 462 -17.55 -0.76 -18.04
C ARG A 462 -18.95 -0.43 -17.52
N PRO A 463 -19.75 0.42 -18.22
CA PRO A 463 -21.08 0.82 -17.78
C PRO A 463 -21.98 -0.34 -17.34
N HIS A 464 -22.79 -0.09 -16.31
CA HIS A 464 -23.71 -1.03 -15.63
C HIS A 464 -23.05 -2.16 -14.81
N TRP A 465 -21.73 -2.34 -14.87
CA TRP A 465 -21.00 -3.18 -13.91
C TRP A 465 -20.70 -2.39 -12.63
N HIS A 466 -20.76 -3.07 -11.48
CA HIS A 466 -20.43 -2.50 -10.18
C HIS A 466 -18.96 -2.78 -9.85
N HIS A 467 -18.21 -1.74 -9.48
CA HIS A 467 -16.80 -1.84 -9.13
C HIS A 467 -16.63 -2.33 -7.69
N LEU A 468 -15.77 -3.34 -7.47
CA LEU A 468 -15.26 -3.65 -6.14
C LEU A 468 -14.44 -2.46 -5.60
N ILE A 469 -14.96 -1.82 -4.56
CA ILE A 469 -14.30 -0.72 -3.84
C ILE A 469 -14.27 -1.09 -2.35
N VAL A 470 -13.08 -1.03 -1.74
CA VAL A 470 -12.89 -1.31 -0.30
C VAL A 470 -11.96 -0.26 0.28
N ASN A 471 -12.33 0.34 1.42
CA ASN A 471 -11.62 1.45 2.06
C ASN A 471 -11.27 2.57 1.05
N ASP A 472 -12.24 2.99 0.24
CA ASP A 472 -12.12 3.96 -0.86
C ASP A 472 -11.08 3.64 -1.96
N ARG A 473 -10.51 2.42 -1.97
CA ARG A 473 -9.62 1.94 -3.04
C ARG A 473 -10.39 1.08 -4.04
N ARG A 474 -10.17 1.32 -5.34
CA ARG A 474 -10.66 0.49 -6.45
C ARG A 474 -9.77 -0.74 -6.61
N TYR A 475 -10.40 -1.89 -6.80
CA TYR A 475 -9.75 -3.17 -7.07
C TYR A 475 -10.04 -3.64 -8.50
N GLY A 476 -9.29 -4.62 -8.99
CA GLY A 476 -9.31 -5.12 -10.36
C GLY A 476 -10.57 -5.92 -10.76
N GLU A 477 -11.69 -5.75 -10.05
CA GLU A 477 -12.86 -6.61 -10.12
C GLU A 477 -14.16 -5.83 -10.33
N CYS A 478 -14.97 -6.33 -11.26
CA CYS A 478 -16.29 -5.80 -11.62
C CYS A 478 -17.36 -6.89 -11.46
N PHE A 479 -18.49 -6.56 -10.85
CA PHE A 479 -19.64 -7.47 -10.67
C PHE A 479 -20.85 -7.05 -11.52
N PHE A 480 -21.64 -8.03 -11.95
CA PHE A 480 -22.89 -7.80 -12.67
C PHE A 480 -23.91 -8.90 -12.33
N LEU A 481 -25.06 -8.51 -11.76
CA LEU A 481 -26.17 -9.44 -11.50
C LEU A 481 -27.10 -9.47 -12.71
N THR A 482 -27.33 -10.66 -13.31
CA THR A 482 -28.25 -10.80 -14.44
C THR A 482 -29.71 -10.59 -14.01
N GLU A 483 -30.49 -9.95 -14.87
CA GLU A 483 -31.91 -9.67 -14.60
C GLU A 483 -32.81 -10.87 -14.91
N ILE A 484 -32.44 -11.67 -15.91
CA ILE A 484 -33.13 -12.88 -16.35
C ILE A 484 -32.63 -14.10 -15.56
N ASP A 485 -33.56 -14.97 -15.20
CA ASP A 485 -33.30 -16.25 -14.53
C ASP A 485 -32.93 -17.34 -15.56
N ALA A 486 -31.89 -18.11 -15.28
CA ALA A 486 -31.46 -19.27 -16.08
C ALA A 486 -30.81 -20.31 -15.15
N ASN A 487 -30.60 -21.55 -15.59
CA ASN A 487 -29.86 -22.53 -14.78
C ASN A 487 -28.35 -22.23 -14.75
N TRP A 488 -27.64 -22.70 -13.72
CA TRP A 488 -26.21 -22.45 -13.48
C TRP A 488 -25.33 -22.62 -14.74
N ARG A 489 -25.52 -23.71 -15.50
CA ARG A 489 -24.73 -23.98 -16.72
C ARG A 489 -25.01 -22.97 -17.83
N ALA A 490 -26.26 -22.57 -18.04
CA ALA A 490 -26.61 -21.50 -18.97
C ALA A 490 -26.05 -20.15 -18.50
N SER A 491 -26.19 -19.84 -17.21
CA SER A 491 -25.66 -18.64 -16.55
C SER A 491 -24.14 -18.50 -16.67
N ARG A 492 -23.38 -19.59 -16.50
CA ARG A 492 -21.93 -19.67 -16.77
C ARG A 492 -21.58 -19.27 -18.21
N HIS A 493 -22.34 -19.76 -19.18
CA HIS A 493 -22.16 -19.39 -20.59
C HIS A 493 -22.62 -17.95 -20.89
N ALA A 494 -23.59 -17.42 -20.14
CA ALA A 494 -24.04 -16.03 -20.26
C ALA A 494 -22.97 -15.04 -19.77
N CYS A 495 -22.40 -15.22 -18.57
CA CYS A 495 -21.32 -14.35 -18.07
C CYS A 495 -20.14 -14.27 -19.05
N ARG A 496 -19.69 -15.42 -19.57
CA ARG A 496 -18.64 -15.51 -20.60
C ARG A 496 -19.00 -14.88 -21.95
N ARG A 497 -20.27 -14.61 -22.22
CA ARG A 497 -20.73 -13.85 -23.41
C ARG A 497 -20.82 -12.35 -23.18
N LEU A 498 -20.84 -11.88 -21.93
CA LEU A 498 -20.88 -10.44 -21.63
C LEU A 498 -19.52 -9.74 -21.87
N ARG A 499 -18.40 -10.37 -21.48
CA ARG A 499 -17.03 -9.83 -21.70
C ARG A 499 -15.99 -10.91 -22.06
N GLY A 500 -16.39 -11.95 -22.81
CA GLY A 500 -15.48 -12.98 -23.31
C GLY A 500 -14.91 -13.89 -22.22
N THR A 501 -13.67 -14.35 -22.41
CA THR A 501 -12.93 -15.19 -21.44
C THR A 501 -12.73 -14.52 -20.08
N ASN A 502 -12.74 -13.19 -20.06
CA ASN A 502 -12.42 -12.38 -18.89
C ASN A 502 -13.65 -12.11 -18.02
N ALA A 503 -14.76 -12.82 -18.25
CA ALA A 503 -15.95 -12.83 -17.40
C ALA A 503 -16.48 -14.24 -17.15
N HIS A 504 -16.92 -14.49 -15.93
CA HIS A 504 -17.41 -15.80 -15.46
C HIS A 504 -18.41 -15.61 -14.30
N LEU A 505 -18.94 -16.69 -13.73
CA LEU A 505 -19.68 -16.61 -12.45
C LEU A 505 -18.73 -16.24 -11.31
N VAL A 506 -19.14 -15.37 -10.41
CA VAL A 506 -18.30 -14.75 -9.37
C VAL A 506 -17.64 -15.78 -8.44
N TYR A 507 -16.37 -15.57 -8.07
CA TYR A 507 -15.76 -16.31 -6.97
C TYR A 507 -15.82 -15.53 -5.66
N VAL A 508 -15.89 -16.21 -4.52
CA VAL A 508 -15.96 -15.57 -3.20
C VAL A 508 -14.99 -16.25 -2.24
N ASN A 509 -13.94 -15.53 -1.85
CA ASN A 509 -12.76 -16.07 -1.17
C ASN A 509 -12.40 -15.36 0.14
N ASN A 510 -13.15 -14.32 0.53
CA ASN A 510 -13.11 -13.72 1.87
C ASN A 510 -14.50 -13.19 2.26
N GLU A 511 -14.65 -12.79 3.52
CA GLU A 511 -15.90 -12.34 4.12
C GLU A 511 -16.35 -10.98 3.57
N ASP A 512 -15.42 -10.03 3.41
CA ASP A 512 -15.68 -8.70 2.83
C ASP A 512 -16.29 -8.81 1.43
N LYS A 513 -15.77 -9.73 0.60
CA LYS A 513 -16.26 -10.01 -0.75
C LYS A 513 -17.68 -10.58 -0.72
N GLN A 514 -17.97 -11.50 0.19
CA GLN A 514 -19.34 -12.02 0.37
C GLN A 514 -20.29 -10.88 0.75
N GLN A 515 -19.93 -10.03 1.71
CA GLN A 515 -20.78 -8.91 2.14
C GLN A 515 -21.04 -7.92 1.00
N ILE A 516 -20.02 -7.47 0.28
CA ILE A 516 -20.16 -6.52 -0.84
C ILE A 516 -21.05 -7.09 -1.96
N ILE A 517 -20.88 -8.37 -2.29
CA ILE A 517 -21.70 -9.05 -3.30
C ILE A 517 -23.15 -9.23 -2.81
N GLU A 518 -23.35 -9.55 -1.52
CA GLU A 518 -24.68 -9.63 -0.90
C GLU A 518 -25.39 -8.28 -0.91
N GLU A 519 -24.73 -7.20 -0.51
CA GLU A 519 -25.30 -5.85 -0.47
C GLU A 519 -25.68 -5.36 -1.87
N TYR A 520 -24.80 -5.56 -2.86
CA TYR A 520 -25.10 -5.29 -4.26
C TYR A 520 -26.30 -6.11 -4.77
N GLY A 521 -26.35 -7.41 -4.44
CA GLY A 521 -27.45 -8.30 -4.81
C GLY A 521 -28.79 -7.91 -4.17
N LYS A 522 -28.78 -7.64 -2.86
CA LYS A 522 -29.93 -7.16 -2.07
C LYS A 522 -30.43 -5.81 -2.61
N GLY A 523 -29.52 -4.88 -2.88
CA GLY A 523 -29.82 -3.58 -3.47
C GLY A 523 -30.49 -3.70 -4.83
N LYS A 524 -29.93 -4.51 -5.75
CA LYS A 524 -30.55 -4.83 -7.05
C LYS A 524 -31.95 -5.41 -6.91
N TYR A 525 -32.14 -6.42 -6.04
CA TYR A 525 -33.46 -7.01 -5.78
C TYR A 525 -34.49 -5.97 -5.32
N ALA A 526 -34.10 -5.06 -4.43
CA ALA A 526 -34.96 -3.97 -3.97
C ALA A 526 -35.27 -2.95 -5.08
N SER A 527 -34.27 -2.50 -5.84
CA SER A 527 -34.45 -1.51 -6.93
C SER A 527 -35.38 -2.00 -8.04
N PHE A 528 -35.29 -3.29 -8.40
CA PHE A 528 -36.14 -3.91 -9.43
C PHE A 528 -37.42 -4.58 -8.89
N GLN A 529 -37.67 -4.48 -7.57
CA GLN A 529 -38.85 -5.07 -6.90
C GLN A 529 -38.99 -6.58 -7.14
N TRP A 530 -37.87 -7.31 -7.24
CA TRP A 530 -37.86 -8.75 -7.45
C TRP A 530 -38.32 -9.50 -6.19
N LEU A 531 -39.10 -10.56 -6.38
CA LEU A 531 -39.67 -11.34 -5.28
C LEU A 531 -38.58 -12.06 -4.46
N PRO A 532 -38.66 -12.04 -3.12
CA PRO A 532 -37.73 -12.77 -2.25
C PRO A 532 -37.96 -14.30 -2.30
N PRO A 533 -36.97 -15.12 -1.88
CA PRO A 533 -35.66 -14.75 -1.33
C PRO A 533 -34.72 -14.12 -2.37
N VAL A 534 -33.70 -13.40 -1.90
CA VAL A 534 -32.56 -13.01 -2.75
C VAL A 534 -31.78 -14.29 -3.07
N THR A 535 -31.57 -14.59 -4.34
CA THR A 535 -30.87 -15.80 -4.79
C THR A 535 -30.10 -15.52 -6.08
N TYR A 536 -28.89 -16.08 -6.18
CA TYR A 536 -28.12 -16.06 -7.42
C TYR A 536 -27.06 -17.18 -7.48
N HIS A 537 -26.80 -17.68 -8.68
CA HIS A 537 -25.68 -18.57 -8.98
C HIS A 537 -24.33 -17.89 -8.69
N ILE A 538 -23.40 -18.66 -8.12
CA ILE A 538 -22.01 -18.28 -7.91
C ILE A 538 -21.07 -19.27 -8.61
N GLY A 539 -19.80 -18.93 -8.79
CA GLY A 539 -18.84 -19.69 -9.59
C GLY A 539 -18.35 -21.01 -8.99
N LEU A 540 -18.88 -21.43 -7.85
CA LEU A 540 -18.45 -22.65 -7.16
C LEU A 540 -19.15 -23.89 -7.76
N SER A 541 -18.38 -24.94 -8.04
CA SER A 541 -18.92 -26.23 -8.50
C SER A 541 -18.02 -27.40 -8.09
N TYR A 542 -18.61 -28.57 -7.85
CA TYR A 542 -17.90 -29.78 -7.46
C TYR A 542 -17.22 -30.43 -8.66
N ASN A 543 -15.94 -30.77 -8.53
CA ASN A 543 -15.18 -31.50 -9.53
C ASN A 543 -15.01 -32.95 -9.10
N GLN A 544 -15.73 -33.88 -9.73
CA GLN A 544 -15.68 -35.32 -9.41
C GLN A 544 -14.26 -35.91 -9.49
N SER A 545 -13.44 -35.47 -10.44
CA SER A 545 -12.09 -36.01 -10.67
C SER A 545 -11.10 -35.60 -9.59
N LEU A 546 -11.18 -34.34 -9.13
CA LEU A 546 -10.35 -33.81 -8.03
C LEU A 546 -10.99 -33.99 -6.64
N LYS A 547 -12.24 -34.44 -6.58
CA LYS A 547 -13.08 -34.63 -5.40
C LYS A 547 -13.23 -33.41 -4.49
N THR A 548 -13.08 -32.21 -5.06
CA THR A 548 -13.14 -30.92 -4.37
C THR A 548 -14.01 -29.93 -5.14
N TYR A 549 -14.49 -28.90 -4.45
CA TYR A 549 -15.07 -27.74 -5.12
C TYR A 549 -13.99 -26.88 -5.78
N LEU A 550 -14.33 -26.27 -6.92
CA LEU A 550 -13.51 -25.34 -7.68
C LEU A 550 -14.31 -24.08 -8.01
N TRP A 551 -13.63 -22.94 -8.01
CA TRP A 551 -14.15 -21.68 -8.51
C TRP A 551 -13.90 -21.51 -10.02
N GLU A 552 -14.90 -21.03 -10.75
CA GLU A 552 -14.71 -20.34 -12.01
C GLU A 552 -13.71 -19.18 -11.87
N GLY A 553 -12.89 -18.95 -12.90
CA GLY A 553 -11.76 -18.00 -12.84
C GLY A 553 -10.46 -18.58 -12.27
N GLY A 554 -10.50 -19.76 -11.64
CA GLY A 554 -9.28 -20.46 -11.19
C GLY A 554 -8.74 -20.00 -9.83
N ALA A 555 -9.52 -19.23 -9.06
CA ALA A 555 -9.18 -18.91 -7.67
C ALA A 555 -9.12 -20.18 -6.82
N ILE A 556 -7.98 -20.44 -6.16
CA ILE A 556 -7.74 -21.66 -5.36
C ILE A 556 -7.64 -21.38 -3.85
N ASN A 557 -8.09 -20.21 -3.36
CA ASN A 557 -8.22 -20.01 -1.92
C ASN A 557 -9.40 -20.84 -1.41
N ALA A 558 -9.08 -21.93 -0.71
CA ALA A 558 -10.01 -22.92 -0.18
C ALA A 558 -10.33 -22.73 1.31
N PHE A 559 -9.97 -21.58 1.92
CA PHE A 559 -10.13 -21.35 3.36
C PHE A 559 -11.41 -20.59 3.74
N TYR A 560 -11.97 -19.78 2.83
CA TYR A 560 -13.26 -19.15 3.05
C TYR A 560 -14.41 -20.03 2.56
N SER A 561 -15.46 -20.14 3.38
CA SER A 561 -16.71 -20.78 2.97
C SER A 561 -17.91 -20.20 3.69
N ASN A 562 -18.96 -19.86 2.96
CA ASN A 562 -20.24 -19.42 3.52
C ASN A 562 -21.38 -20.44 3.29
N TRP A 563 -21.09 -21.73 3.46
CA TRP A 563 -22.10 -22.79 3.37
C TRP A 563 -23.24 -22.60 4.38
N ASP A 564 -24.44 -23.05 4.01
CA ASP A 564 -25.58 -23.14 4.91
C ASP A 564 -25.51 -24.40 5.81
N ASP A 565 -26.32 -24.43 6.87
CA ASP A 565 -26.43 -25.61 7.74
C ASP A 565 -26.78 -26.87 6.93
N SER A 566 -26.05 -27.96 7.18
CA SER A 566 -26.13 -29.24 6.44
C SER A 566 -25.62 -29.23 4.99
N TYR A 567 -24.97 -28.16 4.51
CA TYR A 567 -24.26 -28.13 3.23
C TYR A 567 -22.71 -28.17 3.45
N PRO A 568 -21.91 -28.60 2.45
CA PRO A 568 -22.29 -29.07 1.11
C PRO A 568 -23.02 -30.42 1.10
N ASP A 569 -24.08 -30.52 0.29
CA ASP A 569 -24.88 -31.73 0.05
C ASP A 569 -24.96 -32.04 -1.45
N LEU A 570 -24.11 -32.96 -1.91
CA LEU A 570 -24.06 -33.38 -3.31
C LEU A 570 -25.34 -34.11 -3.77
N SER A 571 -26.24 -34.53 -2.87
CA SER A 571 -27.56 -35.06 -3.26
C SER A 571 -28.49 -33.99 -3.84
N LYS A 572 -28.18 -32.70 -3.65
CA LYS A 572 -28.88 -31.56 -4.27
C LYS A 572 -28.26 -31.10 -5.58
N GLY A 573 -27.09 -31.65 -5.95
CA GLY A 573 -26.37 -31.36 -7.18
C GLY A 573 -24.97 -30.76 -6.97
N GLU A 574 -24.23 -30.62 -8.05
CA GLU A 574 -22.79 -30.29 -8.03
C GLU A 574 -22.51 -28.78 -8.10
N CYS A 575 -23.48 -27.96 -8.50
CA CYS A 575 -23.33 -26.52 -8.63
C CYS A 575 -23.80 -25.80 -7.38
N VAL A 576 -23.53 -24.50 -7.28
CA VAL A 576 -23.79 -23.72 -6.06
C VAL A 576 -24.42 -22.37 -6.35
N ARG A 577 -25.42 -22.02 -5.55
CA ARG A 577 -25.99 -20.68 -5.46
C ARG A 577 -25.81 -20.08 -4.07
N SER A 578 -25.83 -18.76 -4.00
CA SER A 578 -26.03 -18.00 -2.75
C SER A 578 -27.52 -17.69 -2.62
N GLU A 579 -28.13 -18.02 -1.48
CA GLU A 579 -29.58 -17.89 -1.24
C GLU A 579 -29.88 -17.37 0.17
N ALA A 580 -30.83 -16.44 0.30
CA ALA A 580 -31.18 -15.81 1.56
C ALA A 580 -31.96 -16.74 2.51
N GLY A 581 -31.53 -16.79 3.78
CA GLY A 581 -32.24 -17.39 4.89
C GLY A 581 -33.44 -16.54 5.38
N LYS A 582 -34.11 -17.02 6.43
CA LYS A 582 -35.26 -16.31 7.05
C LYS A 582 -34.85 -15.02 7.78
N ASP A 583 -33.59 -14.94 8.14
CA ASP A 583 -32.86 -13.81 8.73
C ASP A 583 -32.35 -12.82 7.67
N GLY A 584 -32.35 -13.20 6.39
CA GLY A 584 -31.83 -12.38 5.30
C GLY A 584 -30.31 -12.45 5.11
N THR A 585 -29.57 -13.30 5.83
CA THR A 585 -28.18 -13.64 5.46
C THR A 585 -28.21 -14.55 4.24
N LEU A 586 -27.34 -14.36 3.25
CA LEU A 586 -27.22 -15.35 2.19
C LEU A 586 -26.24 -16.44 2.63
N ARG A 587 -26.58 -17.68 2.27
CA ARG A 587 -25.72 -18.85 2.47
C ARG A 587 -25.60 -19.64 1.18
N TRP A 588 -24.51 -20.38 1.02
CA TRP A 588 -24.26 -21.20 -0.15
C TRP A 588 -24.97 -22.55 -0.02
N ARG A 589 -25.66 -22.96 -1.09
CA ARG A 589 -26.39 -24.23 -1.18
C ARG A 589 -26.12 -24.92 -2.52
N ASN A 590 -26.11 -26.25 -2.48
CA ASN A 590 -25.96 -27.11 -3.66
C ASN A 590 -27.23 -27.12 -4.53
N GLU A 591 -27.04 -27.21 -5.84
CA GLU A 591 -28.13 -27.24 -6.83
C GLU A 591 -27.81 -28.06 -8.10
N GLU A 592 -28.88 -28.48 -8.80
CA GLU A 592 -28.83 -29.17 -10.07
C GLU A 592 -28.36 -28.23 -11.20
N CYS A 593 -27.08 -28.34 -11.61
CA CYS A 593 -26.39 -27.48 -12.59
C CYS A 593 -27.13 -27.11 -13.89
N ALA A 594 -28.10 -27.92 -14.33
CA ALA A 594 -28.80 -27.77 -15.61
C ALA A 594 -30.34 -27.84 -15.48
N SER A 595 -30.88 -27.64 -14.27
CA SER A 595 -32.30 -27.83 -13.98
C SER A 595 -33.13 -26.57 -14.12
N VAL A 596 -34.28 -26.65 -14.79
CA VAL A 596 -35.23 -25.53 -14.90
C VAL A 596 -35.75 -25.12 -13.52
N LYS A 597 -35.88 -26.07 -12.58
CA LYS A 597 -36.33 -25.81 -11.19
C LYS A 597 -35.28 -25.07 -10.34
N ALA A 598 -34.02 -25.07 -10.77
CA ALA A 598 -32.93 -24.34 -10.12
C ALA A 598 -32.62 -23.00 -10.84
N SER A 599 -33.43 -22.58 -11.82
CA SER A 599 -33.17 -21.33 -12.54
C SER A 599 -33.26 -20.13 -11.61
N THR A 600 -32.21 -19.32 -11.57
CA THR A 600 -32.18 -18.08 -10.80
C THR A 600 -31.22 -17.08 -11.47
N LYS A 601 -30.98 -15.93 -10.83
CA LYS A 601 -30.10 -14.88 -11.36
C LYS A 601 -28.65 -15.32 -11.27
N ALA A 602 -27.77 -14.69 -12.02
CA ALA A 602 -26.35 -15.02 -12.06
C ALA A 602 -25.52 -13.82 -11.62
N MET A 603 -24.71 -13.99 -10.58
CA MET A 603 -23.72 -12.98 -10.23
C MET A 603 -22.47 -13.25 -11.07
N CYS A 604 -22.28 -12.45 -12.11
CA CYS A 604 -21.10 -12.49 -12.95
C CYS A 604 -19.99 -11.62 -12.34
N GLN A 605 -18.74 -12.05 -12.52
CA GLN A 605 -17.53 -11.26 -12.29
C GLN A 605 -16.78 -11.06 -13.61
N ALA A 606 -16.09 -9.93 -13.75
CA ALA A 606 -15.09 -9.67 -14.78
C ALA A 606 -13.92 -8.86 -14.19
N VAL A 607 -12.77 -8.85 -14.88
CA VAL A 607 -11.67 -7.91 -14.58
C VAL A 607 -12.05 -6.47 -14.91
N THR A 608 -11.39 -5.48 -14.30
CA THR A 608 -11.51 -4.07 -14.66
C THR A 608 -11.04 -3.76 -16.09
N CYS A 609 -11.23 -2.51 -16.49
CA CYS A 609 -10.34 -1.85 -17.41
C CYS A 609 -9.20 -1.25 -16.57
N ASP A 610 -7.95 -1.59 -16.87
CA ASP A 610 -6.73 -1.08 -16.22
C ASP A 610 -5.55 -1.17 -17.21
N THR A 611 -4.33 -0.76 -16.82
CA THR A 611 -3.20 -0.61 -17.75
C THR A 611 -2.94 -1.85 -18.61
N ASP A 612 -3.14 -3.05 -18.07
CA ASP A 612 -2.95 -4.31 -18.81
C ASP A 612 -4.22 -4.76 -19.56
N HIS A 613 -5.40 -4.36 -19.05
CA HIS A 613 -6.71 -4.68 -19.60
C HIS A 613 -7.35 -3.46 -20.29
N TYR A 614 -6.84 -3.09 -21.47
CA TYR A 614 -7.38 -1.98 -22.27
C TYR A 614 -8.86 -2.15 -22.65
N CYS A 615 -9.59 -1.03 -22.80
CA CYS A 615 -11.04 -1.03 -23.05
C CYS A 615 -11.53 0.08 -24.02
N ASP A 616 -11.82 -0.30 -25.27
CA ASP A 616 -12.65 0.49 -26.22
C ASP A 616 -14.16 0.48 -25.89
#